data_AF-K6T4T6-F1
#
_entry.id   AF-K6T4T6-F1
#
_cell.length_a   1.000
_cell.length_b   1.000
_cell.length_c   1.000
_cell.angle_alpha   90.00
_cell.angle_beta   90.00
_cell.angle_gamma   90.00
#
_symmetry.space_group_name_H-M   'P 1'
#
loop_
_entity.id
_entity.type
_entity.pdbx_description
1 polymer ?
#
loop_
_entity_poly.entity_id
_entity_poly.type
_entity_poly.pdbx_seq_one_letter_code
_entity_poly.pdbx_strand_id
1 'polypeptide(L)'
;MNRYLKIILFGFLVWLVPFIVSFFMYPLKTAGNPLFESTMPVIITIITVVMAGLYLKHAKGDLLREGALIGVIWFLISVIIDLFLFLPPSPMQMSITSYFMDMGITYIIIPIITMGMVYLTGKK
;
A
#
# COMPACT_ATOMS: atom_id res chain seq x y z
N MET A 1 6.73 17.90 -11.83
CA MET A 1 6.26 16.56 -12.26
C MET A 1 4.75 16.62 -12.45
N ASN A 2 4.23 15.95 -13.49
CA ASN A 2 2.78 15.83 -13.69
C ASN A 2 2.12 15.19 -12.46
N ARG A 3 0.95 15.69 -12.05
CA ARG A 3 0.16 15.16 -10.93
C ARG A 3 -0.08 13.67 -11.03
N TYR A 4 -0.55 13.18 -12.18
CA TYR A 4 -0.87 11.76 -12.37
C TYR A 4 0.37 10.87 -12.26
N LEU A 5 1.49 11.33 -12.82
CA LEU A 5 2.77 10.64 -12.69
C LEU A 5 3.22 10.58 -11.22
N LYS A 6 3.01 11.65 -10.44
CA LYS A 6 3.29 11.66 -9.00
C LYS A 6 2.45 10.62 -8.25
N ILE A 7 1.15 10.55 -8.53
CA ILE A 7 0.25 9.56 -7.90
C ILE A 7 0.73 8.14 -8.21
N ILE A 8 1.03 7.84 -9.48
CA ILE A 8 1.47 6.50 -9.90
C ILE A 8 2.82 6.15 -9.25
N LEU A 9 3.80 7.06 -9.29
CA LEU A 9 5.12 6.82 -8.72
C LEU A 9 5.04 6.58 -7.22
N PHE A 10 4.25 7.37 -6.49
CA PHE A 10 4.09 7.20 -5.05
C PHE A 10 3.35 5.91 -4.72
N GLY A 11 2.31 5.55 -5.49
CA GLY A 11 1.62 4.27 -5.32
C GLY A 11 2.53 3.08 -5.58
N PHE A 12 3.38 3.17 -6.60
CA PHE A 12 4.41 2.16 -6.86
C PHE A 12 5.41 2.05 -5.71
N LEU A 13 5.83 3.17 -5.09
CA LEU A 13 6.69 3.13 -3.90
C LEU A 13 6.00 2.56 -2.65
N VAL A 14 4.70 2.84 -2.47
CA VAL A 14 3.88 2.26 -1.39
C VAL A 14 3.82 0.74 -1.51
N TRP A 15 3.86 0.19 -2.73
CA TRP A 15 3.96 -1.25 -2.97
C TRP A 15 5.41 -1.78 -2.87
N LEU A 16 6.35 -1.11 -3.54
CA LEU A 16 7.74 -1.58 -3.68
C LEU A 16 8.47 -1.68 -2.35
N VAL A 17 8.25 -0.72 -1.44
CA VAL A 17 8.96 -0.72 -0.14
C VAL A 17 8.57 -1.93 0.71
N PRO A 18 7.27 -2.20 0.99
CA PRO A 18 6.85 -3.43 1.65
C PRO A 18 7.32 -4.69 0.94
N PHE A 19 7.31 -4.74 -0.40
CA PHE A 19 7.81 -5.87 -1.16
C PHE A 19 9.31 -6.14 -0.93
N ILE A 20 10.14 -5.11 -0.94
CA ILE A 20 11.57 -5.26 -0.66
C ILE A 20 11.78 -5.74 0.77
N VAL A 21 11.06 -5.17 1.74
CA VAL A 21 11.17 -5.59 3.14
C VAL A 21 10.69 -7.03 3.33
N SER A 22 9.59 -7.43 2.71
CA SER A 22 9.06 -8.79 2.79
C SER A 22 10.04 -9.80 2.19
N PHE A 23 10.73 -9.47 1.11
CA PHE A 23 11.77 -10.30 0.52
C PHE A 23 12.90 -10.59 1.51
N PHE A 24 13.41 -9.58 2.22
CA PHE A 24 14.45 -9.77 3.24
C PHE A 24 13.95 -10.45 4.51
N MET A 25 12.67 -10.26 4.86
CA MET A 25 12.05 -10.86 6.04
C MET A 25 11.45 -12.26 5.76
N TYR A 26 11.49 -12.74 4.51
CA TYR A 26 10.88 -14.01 4.11
C TYR A 26 11.34 -15.23 4.95
N PRO A 27 12.61 -15.34 5.40
CA PRO A 27 13.01 -16.41 6.31
C PRO A 27 12.21 -16.45 7.63
N LEU A 28 11.69 -15.31 8.09
CA LEU A 28 10.81 -15.24 9.27
C LEU A 28 9.42 -15.80 8.96
N LYS A 29 8.88 -15.55 7.77
CA LYS A 29 7.59 -16.13 7.32
C LYS A 29 7.68 -17.65 7.27
N THR A 30 8.74 -18.20 6.66
CA THR A 30 8.90 -19.66 6.54
C THR A 30 9.18 -20.35 7.88
N ALA A 31 9.79 -19.64 8.84
CA ALA A 31 9.95 -20.11 10.20
C ALA A 31 8.67 -20.01 11.07
N GLY A 32 7.56 -19.51 10.52
CA GLY A 32 6.33 -19.28 11.27
C GLY A 32 6.46 -18.22 12.37
N ASN A 33 7.43 -17.31 12.22
CA ASN A 33 7.71 -16.29 13.22
C ASN A 33 6.68 -15.14 13.10
N PRO A 34 5.94 -14.82 14.18
CA PRO A 34 4.90 -13.78 14.15
C PRO A 34 5.43 -12.37 13.85
N LEU A 35 6.76 -12.15 13.94
CA LEU A 35 7.38 -10.89 13.56
C LEU A 35 7.16 -10.52 12.09
N PHE A 36 7.05 -11.50 11.18
CA PHE A 36 6.75 -11.19 9.78
C PHE A 36 5.36 -10.53 9.67
N GLU A 37 4.34 -11.18 10.23
CA GLU A 37 2.94 -10.72 10.15
C GLU A 37 2.72 -9.40 10.88
N SER A 38 3.42 -9.14 11.98
CA SER A 38 3.29 -7.87 12.71
C SER A 38 4.06 -6.74 12.03
N THR A 39 5.18 -7.02 11.38
CA THR A 39 6.03 -5.99 10.76
C THR A 39 5.45 -5.49 9.43
N MET A 40 4.82 -6.35 8.62
CA MET A 40 4.32 -5.95 7.30
C MET A 40 3.27 -4.82 7.36
N PRO A 41 2.23 -4.88 8.22
CA PRO A 41 1.30 -3.77 8.41
C PRO A 41 1.98 -2.49 8.90
N VAL A 42 3.00 -2.60 9.76
CA VAL A 42 3.77 -1.44 10.26
C VAL A 42 4.50 -0.75 9.12
N ILE A 43 5.19 -1.51 8.26
CA ILE A 43 5.91 -0.96 7.11
C ILE A 43 4.95 -0.31 6.11
N ILE A 44 3.84 -0.97 5.78
CA ILE A 44 2.79 -0.41 4.91
C ILE A 44 2.24 0.89 5.49
N THR A 45 1.98 0.92 6.80
CA THR A 45 1.50 2.11 7.50
C THR A 45 2.50 3.26 7.39
N ILE A 46 3.78 3.02 7.72
CA ILE A 46 4.83 4.04 7.67
C ILE A 46 4.95 4.60 6.26
N ILE A 47 5.10 3.75 5.24
CA ILE A 47 5.31 4.23 3.87
C ILE A 47 4.08 4.98 3.35
N THR A 48 2.87 4.52 3.68
CA THR A 48 1.62 5.19 3.29
C THR A 48 1.53 6.57 3.92
N VAL A 49 1.79 6.71 5.23
CA VAL A 49 1.76 8.00 5.93
C VAL A 49 2.78 8.98 5.32
N VAL A 50 4.01 8.52 5.07
CA VAL A 50 5.07 9.36 4.50
C VAL A 50 4.69 9.81 3.09
N MET A 51 4.31 8.87 2.20
CA MET A 51 3.94 9.20 0.82
C MET A 51 2.69 10.09 0.76
N ALA A 52 1.66 9.80 1.56
CA ALA A 52 0.44 10.59 1.65
C ALA A 52 0.75 12.01 2.15
N GLY A 53 1.54 12.14 3.21
CA GLY A 53 1.97 13.45 3.73
C GLY A 53 2.73 14.27 2.69
N LEU A 54 3.67 13.67 1.97
CA LEU A 54 4.44 14.34 0.91
C LEU A 54 3.57 14.75 -0.30
N TYR A 55 2.55 13.97 -0.63
CA TYR A 55 1.61 14.30 -1.69
C TYR A 55 0.63 15.40 -1.25
N LEU A 56 -0.10 15.17 -0.15
CA LEU A 56 -1.20 16.00 0.33
C LEU A 56 -0.73 17.38 0.83
N LYS A 57 0.50 17.50 1.36
CA LYS A 57 1.07 18.79 1.79
C LYS A 57 1.04 19.86 0.69
N HIS A 58 1.10 19.45 -0.58
CA HIS A 58 1.14 20.34 -1.73
C HIS A 58 -0.10 20.21 -2.62
N ALA A 59 -1.09 19.41 -2.21
CA ALA A 59 -2.35 19.27 -2.92
C ALA A 59 -3.17 20.57 -2.79
N LYS A 60 -3.89 20.92 -3.85
CA LYS A 60 -4.76 22.10 -3.92
C LYS A 60 -6.19 21.65 -4.20
N GLY A 61 -7.16 22.41 -3.71
CA GLY A 61 -8.59 22.12 -3.89
C GLY A 61 -9.10 21.16 -2.82
N ASP A 62 -10.07 20.32 -3.21
CA ASP A 62 -10.75 19.39 -2.32
C ASP A 62 -9.80 18.27 -1.88
N LEU A 63 -9.23 18.45 -0.69
CA LEU A 63 -8.29 17.49 -0.15
C LEU A 63 -8.98 16.14 0.10
N LEU A 64 -10.26 16.10 0.47
CA LEU A 64 -10.96 14.85 0.81
C LEU A 64 -11.07 13.99 -0.43
N ARG A 65 -11.43 14.61 -1.55
CA ARG A 65 -11.43 13.97 -2.87
C ARG A 65 -10.03 13.54 -3.29
N GLU A 66 -9.01 14.34 -3.04
CA GLU A 66 -7.61 13.94 -3.31
C GLU A 66 -7.17 12.75 -2.47
N GLY A 67 -7.48 12.73 -1.17
CA GLY A 67 -7.15 11.64 -0.25
C GLY A 67 -7.82 10.32 -0.63
N ALA A 68 -9.10 10.37 -1.00
CA ALA A 68 -9.82 9.21 -1.53
C ALA A 68 -9.22 8.73 -2.86
N LEU A 69 -8.91 9.64 -3.78
CA LEU A 69 -8.34 9.31 -5.08
C LEU A 69 -7.00 8.60 -4.96
N ILE A 70 -6.05 9.16 -4.20
CA ILE A 70 -4.73 8.53 -4.03
C ILE A 70 -4.85 7.21 -3.27
N GLY A 71 -5.74 7.12 -2.28
CA GLY A 71 -5.98 5.90 -1.50
C GLY A 71 -6.44 4.75 -2.38
N VAL A 72 -7.45 4.98 -3.21
CA VAL A 72 -7.97 3.98 -4.15
C VAL A 72 -6.92 3.60 -5.19
N ILE A 73 -6.23 4.58 -5.78
CA ILE A 73 -5.22 4.30 -6.82
C ILE A 73 -4.06 3.48 -6.24
N TRP A 74 -3.54 3.84 -5.07
CA TRP A 74 -2.41 3.13 -4.45
C TRP A 74 -2.78 1.72 -4.00
N PHE A 75 -4.00 1.55 -3.47
CA PHE A 75 -4.57 0.24 -3.19
C PHE A 75 -4.63 -0.62 -4.45
N LEU A 76 -5.19 -0.09 -5.55
CA LEU A 76 -5.31 -0.81 -6.81
C LEU A 76 -3.95 -1.15 -7.40
N ILE A 77 -2.98 -0.23 -7.37
CA ILE A 77 -1.60 -0.50 -7.82
C ILE A 77 -1.02 -1.70 -7.05
N SER A 78 -1.15 -1.68 -5.71
CA SER A 78 -0.59 -2.72 -4.86
C SER A 78 -1.23 -4.09 -5.15
N VAL A 79 -2.56 -4.14 -5.21
CA VAL A 79 -3.30 -5.37 -5.51
C VAL A 79 -3.02 -5.87 -6.92
N ILE A 80 -3.03 -5.00 -7.93
CA ILE A 80 -2.82 -5.40 -9.32
C ILE A 80 -1.43 -6.02 -9.50
N ILE A 81 -0.38 -5.36 -8.98
CA ILE A 81 0.98 -5.89 -9.09
C ILE A 81 1.10 -7.23 -8.37
N ASP A 82 0.55 -7.35 -7.16
CA ASP A 82 0.56 -8.60 -6.41
C ASP A 82 -0.19 -9.71 -7.14
N LEU A 83 -1.36 -9.45 -7.72
CA LEU A 83 -2.09 -10.47 -8.47
C LEU A 83 -1.28 -10.96 -9.68
N PHE A 84 -0.55 -10.08 -10.37
CA PHE A 84 0.36 -10.50 -11.44
C PHE A 84 1.56 -11.32 -10.93
N LEU A 85 2.04 -11.03 -9.71
CA LEU A 85 3.18 -11.73 -9.10
C LEU A 85 2.82 -13.00 -8.35
N PHE A 86 1.58 -13.18 -7.92
CA PHE A 86 1.21 -14.26 -7.00
C PHE A 86 0.14 -15.20 -7.57
N LEU A 87 -0.59 -14.81 -8.62
CA LEU A 87 -1.52 -15.73 -9.28
C LEU A 87 -0.81 -16.60 -10.33
N PRO A 88 -1.29 -17.84 -10.55
CA PRO A 88 -0.79 -18.67 -11.63
C PRO A 88 -1.00 -18.01 -13.01
N PRO A 89 -0.04 -18.11 -13.95
CA PRO A 89 1.29 -18.72 -13.81
C PRO A 89 2.31 -17.71 -13.26
N SER A 90 2.84 -17.96 -12.05
CA SER A 90 3.91 -17.14 -11.46
C SER A 90 4.92 -17.99 -10.66
N PRO A 91 6.22 -17.61 -10.62
CA PRO A 91 7.22 -18.22 -9.73
C PRO A 91 6.85 -18.18 -8.24
N MET A 92 6.05 -17.21 -7.80
CA MET A 92 5.64 -17.05 -6.40
C MET A 92 4.17 -17.45 -6.18
N GLN A 93 3.65 -18.36 -7.01
CA GLN A 93 2.22 -18.69 -7.03
C GLN A 93 1.63 -19.08 -5.65
N MET A 94 0.45 -18.57 -5.36
CA MET A 94 -0.39 -18.94 -4.22
C MET A 94 -1.87 -18.96 -4.62
N SER A 95 -2.70 -19.60 -3.80
CA SER A 95 -4.16 -19.55 -4.01
C SER A 95 -4.68 -18.13 -3.74
N ILE A 96 -5.79 -17.74 -4.38
CA ILE A 96 -6.44 -16.45 -4.13
C ILE A 96 -6.84 -16.29 -2.64
N THR A 97 -7.24 -17.38 -1.99
CA THR A 97 -7.60 -17.39 -0.57
C THR A 97 -6.38 -17.12 0.30
N SER A 98 -5.26 -17.81 0.05
CA SER A 98 -4.00 -17.59 0.75
C SER A 98 -3.53 -16.14 0.59
N TYR A 99 -3.61 -15.61 -0.64
CA TYR A 99 -3.26 -14.21 -0.92
C TYR A 99 -4.05 -13.22 -0.05
N PHE A 100 -5.38 -13.37 0.03
CA PHE A 100 -6.19 -12.46 0.84
C PHE A 100 -5.95 -12.62 2.34
N MET A 101 -5.68 -13.84 2.81
CA MET A 101 -5.37 -14.11 4.22
C MET A 101 -4.01 -13.56 4.63
N ASP A 102 -3.01 -13.64 3.75
CA ASP A 102 -1.63 -13.22 4.05
C ASP A 102 -1.38 -11.73 3.79
N MET A 103 -1.97 -11.14 2.73
CA MET A 103 -1.57 -9.81 2.24
C MET A 103 -2.73 -8.93 1.78
N GLY A 104 -3.67 -9.48 1.02
CA GLY A 104 -4.69 -8.69 0.31
C GLY A 104 -5.54 -7.78 1.22
N ILE A 105 -5.91 -8.27 2.41
CA ILE A 105 -6.69 -7.49 3.39
C ILE A 105 -5.86 -6.33 3.98
N THR A 106 -4.56 -6.54 4.19
CA THR A 106 -3.66 -5.53 4.79
C THR A 106 -3.60 -4.26 3.96
N TYR A 107 -3.76 -4.32 2.63
CA TYR A 107 -3.76 -3.13 1.78
C TYR A 107 -4.94 -2.17 2.03
N ILE A 108 -5.99 -2.58 2.73
CA ILE A 108 -7.10 -1.68 3.13
C ILE A 108 -6.59 -0.55 4.06
N ILE A 109 -5.45 -0.75 4.73
CA ILE A 109 -4.75 0.29 5.49
C ILE A 109 -4.50 1.54 4.62
N ILE A 110 -4.18 1.37 3.34
CA ILE A 110 -3.83 2.46 2.42
C ILE A 110 -4.96 3.49 2.31
N PRO A 111 -6.18 3.15 1.83
CA PRO A 111 -7.27 4.10 1.72
C PRO A 111 -7.76 4.62 3.07
N ILE A 112 -7.69 3.82 4.14
CA ILE A 112 -8.03 4.28 5.50
C ILE A 112 -7.12 5.44 5.92
N ILE A 113 -5.80 5.29 5.73
CA ILE A 113 -4.83 6.33 6.11
C ILE A 113 -5.01 7.57 5.25
N THR A 114 -5.07 7.44 3.92
CA THR A 114 -5.09 8.62 3.03
C THR A 114 -6.35 9.45 3.22
N MET A 115 -7.51 8.82 3.43
CA MET A 115 -8.75 9.52 3.74
C MET A 115 -8.76 10.07 5.16
N GLY A 116 -8.31 9.26 6.14
CA GLY A 116 -8.26 9.66 7.55
C GLY A 116 -7.38 10.89 7.79
N MET A 117 -6.20 10.94 7.17
CA MET A 117 -5.28 12.09 7.27
C MET A 117 -5.93 13.40 6.81
N VAL A 118 -6.78 13.34 5.78
CA VAL A 118 -7.45 14.54 5.28
C VAL A 118 -8.68 14.89 6.10
N TYR A 119 -9.48 13.90 6.49
CA TYR A 119 -10.67 14.11 7.30
C TYR A 119 -10.38 14.98 8.54
N LEU A 120 -9.23 14.74 9.17
CA LEU A 120 -8.74 15.50 10.32
C LEU A 120 -8.43 16.98 10.05
N THR A 121 -8.25 17.38 8.79
CA THR A 121 -7.93 18.77 8.44
C THR A 121 -9.17 19.66 8.27
N GLY A 122 -10.37 19.08 8.20
CA GLY A 122 -11.64 19.81 8.00
C GLY A 122 -11.75 20.57 6.67
N LYS A 123 -10.76 20.44 5.77
CA LYS A 123 -10.72 21.09 4.47
C LYS A 123 -11.43 20.21 3.43
N LYS A 124 -12.57 20.71 2.95
CA LYS A 124 -13.24 20.23 1.73
C LYS A 124 -12.66 20.90 0.49
#